data_AF-A0A7Y3HYD8-F1
#
_entry.id   AF-A0A7Y3HYD8-F1
#
_cell.length_a   1.000
_cell.length_b   1.000
_cell.length_c   1.000
_cell.angle_alpha   90.00
_cell.angle_beta   90.00
_cell.angle_gamma   90.00
#
_symmetry.space_group_name_H-M   'P 1'
#
loop_
_entity.id
_entity.type
_entity.pdbx_description
1 polymer ?
#
loop_
_entity_poly.entity_id
_entity_poly.type
_entity_poly.pdbx_seq_one_letter_code
_entity_poly.pdbx_strand_id
1 'polypeptide(L)'
;MPVNPINKVENLESYFKKFRSQILGIDQSFQSPYGLKRIVYTDWTASGRLYRPIEEKMINEFGPFVANTHTETTVSGTAMTHAYHTARKIIKQHVNA
;
A
#
# COMPACT_ATOMS: atom_id res chain seq x y z
N MET A 1 43.41 14.69 0.03
CA MET A 1 42.12 14.35 0.68
C MET A 1 41.51 13.18 -0.07
N PRO A 2 41.12 12.07 0.57
CA PRO A 2 40.52 10.96 -0.15
C PRO A 2 39.14 11.36 -0.65
N VAL A 3 38.91 11.14 -1.94
CA VAL A 3 37.64 11.42 -2.63
C VAL A 3 36.62 10.39 -2.13
N ASN A 4 35.56 10.88 -1.48
CA ASN A 4 34.45 10.04 -1.04
C ASN A 4 33.80 9.42 -2.29
N PRO A 5 33.68 8.08 -2.42
CA PRO A 5 33.06 7.49 -3.60
C PRO A 5 31.60 7.90 -3.63
N ILE A 6 31.25 8.66 -4.67
CA ILE A 6 29.88 9.09 -4.95
C ILE A 6 29.01 7.84 -4.95
N ASN A 7 28.07 7.77 -4.01
CA ASN A 7 27.05 6.74 -3.91
C ASN A 7 26.51 6.42 -5.31
N LYS A 8 26.66 5.16 -5.71
CA LYS A 8 26.08 4.60 -6.93
C LYS A 8 24.62 5.00 -6.98
N VAL A 9 24.24 5.84 -7.95
CA VAL A 9 22.82 6.16 -8.20
C VAL A 9 22.14 4.83 -8.45
N GLU A 10 21.35 4.34 -7.49
CA GLU A 10 20.50 3.20 -7.72
C GLU A 10 19.56 3.60 -8.86
N ASN A 11 19.62 2.86 -9.98
CA ASN A 11 18.63 2.94 -11.04
C ASN A 11 17.22 2.88 -10.40
N LEU A 12 16.30 3.76 -10.83
CA LEU A 12 14.92 3.82 -10.33
C LEU A 12 14.23 2.45 -10.32
N GLU A 13 14.50 1.59 -11.30
CA GLU A 13 14.03 0.23 -11.34
C GLU A 13 14.46 -0.58 -10.11
N SER A 14 15.74 -0.49 -9.72
CA SER A 14 16.28 -1.14 -8.53
C SER A 14 15.62 -0.60 -7.27
N TYR A 15 15.49 0.73 -7.18
CA TYR A 15 14.85 1.40 -6.05
C TYR A 15 13.38 0.95 -5.88
N PHE A 16 12.63 0.89 -6.98
CA PHE A 16 11.21 0.55 -6.96
C PHE A 16 10.93 -0.96 -6.91
N LYS A 17 11.93 -1.81 -7.16
CA LYS A 17 11.78 -3.28 -7.19
C LYS A 17 11.14 -3.83 -5.91
N LYS A 18 11.52 -3.32 -4.74
CA LYS A 18 10.99 -3.75 -3.44
C LYS A 18 9.50 -3.43 -3.25
N PHE A 19 9.01 -2.35 -3.86
CA PHE A 19 7.60 -1.99 -3.83
C PHE A 19 6.83 -2.79 -4.89
N ARG A 20 7.40 -2.95 -6.09
CA ARG A 20 6.79 -3.72 -7.18
C ARG A 20 6.46 -5.16 -6.77
N SER A 21 7.35 -5.83 -6.02
CA SER A 21 7.13 -7.20 -5.55
C SER A 21 6.00 -7.35 -4.54
N GLN A 22 5.56 -6.25 -3.93
CA GLN A 22 4.48 -6.22 -2.94
C GLN A 22 3.11 -5.90 -3.56
N ILE A 23 3.06 -5.59 -4.87
CA ILE A 23 1.81 -5.40 -5.60
C ILE A 23 1.13 -6.75 -5.79
N LEU A 24 -0.10 -6.89 -5.31
CA LEU A 24 -0.85 -8.13 -5.46
C LEU A 24 -1.19 -8.38 -6.94
N GLY A 25 -0.91 -9.60 -7.39
CA GLY A 25 -1.17 -10.06 -8.76
C GLY A 25 -0.20 -9.52 -9.83
N ILE A 26 0.92 -8.89 -9.48
CA ILE A 26 1.88 -8.29 -10.45
C ILE A 26 2.40 -9.26 -11.53
N ASP A 27 2.48 -10.55 -11.21
CA ASP A 27 2.87 -11.63 -12.12
C ASP A 27 1.69 -12.51 -12.57
N GLN A 28 0.44 -12.07 -12.31
CA GLN A 28 -0.76 -12.85 -12.61
C GLN A 28 -0.85 -13.14 -14.11
N SER A 29 -1.24 -14.37 -14.43
CA SER A 29 -1.50 -14.82 -15.78
C SER A 29 -2.94 -15.32 -15.90
N PHE A 30 -3.44 -15.39 -17.13
CA PHE A 30 -4.77 -15.91 -17.45
C PHE A 30 -4.70 -16.81 -18.69
N GLN A 31 -5.64 -17.76 -18.78
CA GLN A 31 -5.77 -18.60 -19.96
C GLN A 31 -6.51 -17.84 -21.05
N SER A 32 -5.93 -17.80 -22.25
CA SER A 32 -6.57 -17.27 -23.45
C SER A 32 -6.75 -18.38 -24.50
N PRO A 33 -7.53 -18.16 -25.57
CA PRO A 33 -7.56 -19.05 -26.73
C PRO A 33 -6.19 -19.28 -27.38
N TYR A 34 -5.22 -18.39 -27.14
CA TYR A 34 -3.86 -18.45 -27.67
C TYR A 34 -2.83 -18.91 -26.62
N GLY A 35 -3.30 -19.65 -25.60
CA GLY A 35 -2.47 -20.16 -24.50
C GLY A 35 -2.42 -19.23 -23.29
N LEU A 36 -1.53 -19.55 -22.35
CA LEU A 36 -1.32 -18.76 -21.13
C LEU A 36 -0.70 -17.40 -21.49
N LYS A 37 -1.32 -16.32 -21.01
CA LYS A 37 -0.83 -14.95 -21.21
C LYS A 37 -0.67 -14.25 -19.87
N ARG A 38 0.37 -13.43 -19.76
CA ARG A 38 0.60 -12.59 -18.59
C ARG A 38 -0.34 -11.38 -18.63
N ILE A 39 -0.92 -11.02 -17.49
CA ILE A 39 -1.70 -9.80 -17.36
C ILE A 39 -0.74 -8.61 -17.30
N VAL A 40 -0.85 -7.72 -18.28
CA VAL A 40 -0.15 -6.43 -18.29
C VAL A 40 -1.15 -5.36 -17.87
N TYR A 41 -1.02 -4.89 -16.63
CA TYR A 41 -1.92 -3.87 -16.09
C TYR A 41 -1.32 -2.48 -16.29
N THR A 42 -1.95 -1.69 -17.16
CA THR A 42 -1.50 -0.33 -17.53
C THR A 42 -2.48 0.77 -17.14
N ASP A 43 -3.44 0.46 -16.26
CA ASP A 43 -4.51 1.39 -15.85
C ASP A 43 -4.31 1.92 -14.41
N TRP A 44 -3.04 1.98 -13.96
CA TRP A 44 -2.69 2.39 -12.59
C TRP A 44 -3.05 3.83 -12.26
N THR A 45 -3.26 4.68 -13.27
CA THR A 45 -3.72 6.06 -13.09
C THR A 45 -5.20 6.14 -12.73
N ALA A 46 -6.01 5.19 -13.20
CA ALA A 46 -7.42 5.12 -12.84
C ALA A 46 -7.60 4.43 -11.48
N SER A 47 -6.89 3.31 -11.24
CA SER A 47 -6.91 2.63 -9.95
C SER A 47 -5.61 1.87 -9.69
N GLY A 48 -5.10 1.96 -8.47
CA GLY A 48 -3.98 1.14 -8.03
C GLY A 48 -4.41 -0.32 -7.79
N ARG A 49 -3.53 -1.28 -8.04
CA ARG A 49 -3.71 -2.63 -7.50
C ARG A 49 -3.48 -2.62 -5.99
N LEU A 50 -4.11 -3.57 -5.30
CA LEU A 50 -3.92 -3.78 -3.86
C LEU A 50 -2.44 -4.00 -3.54
N TYR A 51 -2.01 -3.46 -2.40
CA TYR A 51 -0.63 -3.47 -1.95
C TYR A 51 -0.51 -4.29 -0.67
N ARG A 52 0.22 -5.40 -0.72
CA ARG A 52 0.24 -6.43 0.33
C ARG A 52 0.47 -5.86 1.74
N PRO A 53 1.45 -4.98 2.00
CA PRO A 53 1.63 -4.40 3.34
C PRO A 53 0.44 -3.62 3.87
N ILE A 54 -0.36 -2.98 3.01
CA ILE A 54 -1.59 -2.30 3.43
C ILE A 54 -2.66 -3.34 3.76
N GLU A 55 -2.88 -4.31 2.87
CA GLU A 55 -3.89 -5.36 3.10
C GLU A 55 -3.60 -6.20 4.35
N GLU A 56 -2.34 -6.54 4.59
CA GLU A 56 -1.94 -7.30 5.77
C GLU A 56 -2.21 -6.51 7.06
N LYS A 57 -2.02 -5.19 7.07
CA LYS A 57 -2.42 -4.33 8.20
C LYS A 57 -3.92 -4.28 8.34
N MET A 58 -4.64 -4.08 7.24
CA MET A 58 -6.10 -3.99 7.25
C MET A 58 -6.72 -5.28 7.79
N ILE A 59 -6.21 -6.45 7.38
CA ILE A 59 -6.74 -7.75 7.79
C ILE A 59 -6.34 -8.10 9.21
N ASN A 60 -5.05 -7.95 9.56
CA ASN A 60 -4.53 -8.50 10.82
C ASN A 60 -4.52 -7.51 11.98
N GLU A 61 -4.37 -6.21 11.72
CA GLU A 61 -4.28 -5.18 12.77
C GLU A 61 -5.61 -4.44 12.94
N PHE A 62 -6.30 -4.07 11.87
CA PHE A 62 -7.56 -3.31 11.94
C PHE A 62 -8.79 -4.22 11.94
N GLY A 63 -8.79 -5.27 11.12
CA GLY A 63 -9.88 -6.22 10.95
C GLY A 63 -10.47 -6.75 12.27
N PRO A 64 -9.66 -7.20 13.24
CA PRO A 64 -10.15 -7.71 14.52
C PRO A 64 -10.87 -6.67 15.39
N PHE A 65 -10.63 -5.38 15.15
CA PHE A 65 -11.21 -4.28 15.94
C PHE A 65 -12.28 -3.50 15.18
N VAL A 66 -12.74 -3.98 14.02
CA VAL A 66 -13.73 -3.26 13.21
C VAL A 66 -14.99 -2.95 14.04
N ALA A 67 -15.29 -1.66 14.11
CA ALA A 67 -16.46 -1.08 14.74
C ALA A 67 -16.77 0.26 14.08
N ASN A 68 -17.99 0.76 14.27
CA ASN A 68 -18.37 2.08 13.79
C ASN A 68 -17.54 3.18 14.46
N THR A 69 -17.06 4.15 13.67
CA THR A 69 -16.09 5.19 14.07
C THR A 69 -16.73 6.38 14.83
N HIS A 70 -17.82 6.14 15.55
CA HIS A 70 -18.62 7.19 16.21
C HIS A 70 -19.00 6.85 17.65
N THR A 71 -18.37 5.81 18.20
CA THR A 71 -18.62 5.36 19.57
C THR A 71 -17.28 4.98 20.21
N GLU A 72 -17.07 5.40 21.46
CA GLU A 72 -15.85 5.08 22.24
C GLU A 72 -16.17 4.20 23.45
N THR A 73 -17.30 3.49 23.39
CA THR A 73 -17.82 2.69 24.52
C THR A 73 -17.16 1.31 24.61
N THR A 74 -16.55 0.84 23.53
CA THR A 74 -15.85 -0.46 23.46
C THR A 74 -14.43 -0.27 22.98
N VAL A 75 -13.56 -1.21 23.32
CA VAL A 75 -12.16 -1.22 22.84
C VAL A 75 -12.08 -1.08 21.32
N SER A 76 -12.93 -1.80 20.58
CA SER A 76 -13.01 -1.73 19.12
C SER A 76 -13.51 -0.35 18.62
N GLY A 77 -14.55 0.20 19.24
CA GLY A 77 -15.09 1.52 18.89
C GLY A 77 -14.08 2.64 19.10
N THR A 78 -13.42 2.66 20.27
CA THR A 78 -12.34 3.62 20.58
C THR A 78 -11.18 3.45 19.60
N ALA A 79 -10.69 2.23 19.38
CA ALA A 79 -9.57 1.98 18.47
C ALA A 79 -9.85 2.51 17.05
N MET A 80 -11.02 2.21 16.48
CA MET A 80 -11.39 2.64 15.13
C MET A 80 -11.63 4.14 15.03
N THR A 81 -12.24 4.76 16.05
CA THR A 81 -12.45 6.21 16.12
C THR A 81 -11.12 6.97 16.16
N HIS A 82 -10.18 6.53 17.01
CA HIS A 82 -8.85 7.11 17.10
C HIS A 82 -8.03 6.90 15.82
N ALA A 83 -8.09 5.72 15.21
CA ALA A 83 -7.42 5.43 13.94
C ALA A 83 -7.94 6.35 12.82
N TYR A 84 -9.25 6.56 12.73
CA TYR A 84 -9.87 7.46 11.76
C TYR A 84 -9.41 8.91 11.93
N HIS A 85 -9.43 9.44 13.17
CA HIS A 85 -8.97 10.80 13.44
C HIS A 85 -7.48 10.98 13.13
N THR A 86 -6.66 9.98 13.47
CA THR A 86 -5.23 9.98 13.18
C THR A 86 -4.96 10.00 11.67
N ALA A 87 -5.64 9.15 10.91
CA ALA A 87 -5.53 9.13 9.45
C ALA A 87 -5.88 10.48 8.83
N ARG A 88 -6.98 11.11 9.26
CA ARG A 88 -7.36 12.46 8.79
C ARG A 88 -6.28 13.50 9.08
N LYS A 89 -5.68 13.47 10.28
CA LYS A 89 -4.60 14.38 10.66
C LYS A 89 -3.38 14.21 9.76
N ILE A 90 -2.95 12.97 9.52
CA ILE A 90 -1.80 12.66 8.66
C ILE A 90 -2.05 13.13 7.22
N ILE A 91 -3.24 12.86 6.67
CA ILE A 91 -3.59 13.26 5.30
C ILE A 91 -3.56 14.79 5.17
N LYS A 92 -4.19 15.50 6.11
CA LYS A 92 -4.17 16.98 6.15
C LYS A 92 -2.76 17.54 6.17
N GLN A 93 -1.89 16.99 7.02
CA GLN A 93 -0.48 17.40 7.09
C GLN A 93 0.26 17.19 5.76
N HIS A 94 0.00 16.08 5.06
CA HIS A 94 0.63 15.79 3.76
C HIS A 94 0.21 16.75 2.65
N VAL A 95 -1.01 17.30 2.72
CA VAL A 95 -1.54 18.26 1.75
C VAL A 95 -1.50 19.71 2.25
N ASN A 96 -0.84 19.97 3.38
CA ASN A 96 -0.72 21.28 4.02
C ASN A 96 -2.08 21.99 4.25
N ALA A 97 -3.05 21.24 4.79
CA ALA A 97 -4.42 21.70 5.10
C ALA A 97 -4.84 21.48 6.57
#